data_AF-A0A4Q4X2U0-F1
#
_entry.id   AF-A0A4Q4X2U0-F1
#
_cell.length_a   1.000
_cell.length_b   1.000
_cell.length_c   1.000
_cell.angle_alpha   90.00
_cell.angle_beta   90.00
_cell.angle_gamma   90.00
#
_symmetry.space_group_name_H-M   'P 1'
#
loop_
_entity.id
_entity.type
_entity.pdbx_description
1 polymer ?
#
loop_
_entity_poly.entity_id
_entity_poly.type
_entity_poly.pdbx_seq_one_letter_code
_entity_poly.pdbx_strand_id
1 'polypeptide(L)'
;MPDPEYLVQKLEAGAVHKTLTDYGVVIIEGFLSPEQVAKLNGDVDPRLAALRQEGKTAKPPTQVSPSPWIPDLPQARASPSHWMADLVPPQVKWVHNLVDFSKVFCHEILNHELLHDVRRMAFEESGDYWLAYDAVIESGPGTQEQVWHRDWPNYASPKAGAGTTEAEMDKPDAEHPAVLSELKSGDSAVLSGKMVHRGSVNATQYSHRQALALVIIPGILTPLDATRRLPQRMVKAMTPLAQRMVGR
;
A
#
# COMPACT_ATOMS: atom_id res chain seq x y z
N MET A 1 9.10 -17.18 -24.05
CA MET A 1 9.36 -15.76 -23.72
C MET A 1 10.65 -15.76 -22.91
N PRO A 2 11.64 -14.90 -23.19
CA PRO A 2 12.72 -14.71 -22.23
C PRO A 2 12.11 -14.28 -20.89
N ASP A 3 12.68 -14.77 -19.78
CA ASP A 3 12.27 -14.30 -18.46
C ASP A 3 12.50 -12.79 -18.39
N PRO A 4 11.52 -12.00 -17.95
CA PRO A 4 11.68 -10.56 -17.92
C PRO A 4 12.84 -10.16 -17.01
N GLU A 5 13.66 -9.20 -17.43
CA GLU A 5 14.83 -8.72 -16.68
C GLU A 5 14.47 -8.14 -15.29
N TYR A 6 13.19 -7.89 -15.02
CA TYR A 6 12.64 -7.44 -13.74
C TYR A 6 12.19 -8.57 -12.80
N LEU A 7 12.36 -9.84 -13.18
CA LEU A 7 12.09 -11.00 -12.32
C LEU A 7 13.36 -11.39 -11.57
N VAL A 8 13.33 -11.27 -10.24
CA VAL A 8 14.48 -11.63 -9.39
C VAL A 8 14.17 -12.92 -8.64
N GLN A 9 14.82 -14.02 -9.05
CA GLN A 9 14.70 -15.34 -8.41
C GLN A 9 15.53 -15.47 -7.12
N LYS A 10 16.47 -14.54 -6.88
CA LYS A 10 17.35 -14.56 -5.70
C LYS A 10 16.98 -13.43 -4.74
N LEU A 11 16.64 -13.79 -3.51
CA LEU A 11 16.28 -12.89 -2.40
C LEU A 11 17.49 -12.09 -1.87
N GLU A 12 18.35 -11.58 -2.75
CA GLU A 12 19.50 -10.74 -2.41
C GLU A 12 19.08 -9.27 -2.48
N ALA A 13 19.10 -8.57 -1.35
CA ALA A 13 18.56 -7.23 -1.23
C ALA A 13 19.19 -6.23 -2.23
N GLY A 14 20.50 -6.33 -2.47
CA GLY A 14 21.20 -5.42 -3.38
C GLY A 14 20.76 -5.59 -4.84
N ALA A 15 20.48 -6.82 -5.27
CA ALA A 15 19.95 -7.10 -6.60
C ALA A 15 18.52 -6.56 -6.74
N VAL A 16 17.67 -6.81 -5.74
CA VAL A 16 16.30 -6.29 -5.70
C VAL A 16 16.29 -4.76 -5.75
N HIS A 17 17.13 -4.10 -4.95
CA HIS A 17 17.26 -2.65 -4.96
C HIS A 17 17.72 -2.12 -6.32
N LYS A 18 18.76 -2.72 -6.91
CA LYS A 18 19.25 -2.32 -8.23
C LYS A 18 18.17 -2.44 -9.31
N THR A 19 17.46 -3.57 -9.37
CA THR A 19 16.34 -3.76 -10.32
C THR A 19 15.23 -2.72 -10.08
N LEU A 20 14.91 -2.43 -8.82
CA LEU A 20 13.93 -1.39 -8.47
C LEU A 20 14.39 0.01 -8.91
N THR A 21 15.69 0.32 -8.82
CA THR A 21 16.26 1.59 -9.30
C THR A 21 16.23 1.69 -10.82
N ASP A 22 16.60 0.62 -11.52
CA ASP A 22 16.73 0.62 -12.99
C ASP A 22 15.35 0.59 -13.69
N TYR A 23 14.42 -0.21 -13.17
CA TYR A 23 13.13 -0.47 -13.83
C TYR A 23 11.94 0.14 -13.08
N GLY A 24 12.11 0.61 -11.84
CA GLY A 24 11.02 1.14 -11.01
C GLY A 24 10.06 0.09 -10.46
N VAL A 25 10.21 -1.19 -10.84
CA VAL A 25 9.43 -2.34 -10.36
C VAL A 25 10.29 -3.61 -10.34
N VAL A 26 10.02 -4.51 -9.41
CA VAL A 26 10.64 -5.85 -9.34
C VAL A 26 9.64 -6.88 -8.80
N ILE A 27 9.62 -8.08 -9.38
CA ILE A 27 8.83 -9.21 -8.89
C ILE A 27 9.73 -10.11 -8.05
N ILE A 28 9.26 -10.41 -6.83
CA ILE A 28 9.91 -11.31 -5.87
C ILE A 28 9.00 -12.51 -5.65
N GLU A 29 9.41 -13.68 -6.15
CA GLU A 29 8.67 -14.92 -5.93
C GLU A 29 8.82 -15.40 -4.48
N GLY A 30 7.72 -15.89 -3.89
CA GLY A 30 7.73 -16.44 -2.54
C GLY A 30 8.15 -15.46 -1.45
N PHE A 31 7.93 -14.15 -1.65
CA PHE A 31 8.20 -13.11 -0.66
C PHE A 31 7.50 -13.41 0.67
N LEU A 32 6.25 -13.86 0.64
CA LEU A 32 5.58 -14.44 1.81
C LEU A 32 5.51 -15.95 1.66
N SER A 33 5.80 -16.66 2.74
CA SER A 33 5.61 -18.10 2.78
C SER A 33 4.12 -18.47 2.66
N PRO A 34 3.79 -19.68 2.15
CA PRO A 34 2.42 -20.16 2.10
C PRO A 34 1.71 -20.16 3.46
N GLU A 35 2.45 -20.39 4.56
CA GLU A 35 1.90 -20.35 5.92
C GLU A 35 1.53 -18.91 6.33
N GLN A 36 2.38 -17.93 6.05
CA GLN A 36 2.09 -16.52 6.30
C GLN A 36 0.88 -16.05 5.50
N VAL A 37 0.79 -16.43 4.23
CA VAL A 37 -0.38 -16.13 3.38
C VAL A 37 -1.65 -16.75 3.95
N ALA A 38 -1.61 -18.01 4.37
CA ALA A 38 -2.78 -18.69 4.95
C ALA A 38 -3.24 -18.02 6.25
N LYS A 39 -2.31 -17.69 7.16
CA LYS A 39 -2.63 -16.95 8.41
C LYS A 39 -3.24 -15.59 8.11
N LEU A 40 -2.65 -14.84 7.17
CA LEU A 40 -3.12 -13.51 6.82
C LEU A 40 -4.53 -13.56 6.23
N ASN A 41 -4.77 -14.48 5.29
CA ASN A 41 -6.11 -14.71 4.73
C ASN A 41 -7.12 -15.07 5.82
N GLY A 42 -6.75 -15.94 6.77
CA GLY A 42 -7.59 -16.27 7.93
C GLY A 42 -7.97 -15.06 8.79
N ASP A 43 -7.09 -14.07 8.92
CA ASP A 43 -7.37 -12.84 9.67
C ASP A 43 -8.28 -11.86 8.90
N VAL A 44 -8.18 -11.81 7.56
CA VAL A 44 -8.88 -10.80 6.73
C VAL A 44 -10.19 -11.29 6.12
N ASP A 45 -10.32 -12.59 5.81
CA ASP A 45 -11.47 -13.15 5.12
C ASP A 45 -12.81 -12.89 5.85
N PRO A 46 -12.92 -13.01 7.18
CA PRO A 46 -14.15 -12.67 7.88
C PRO A 46 -14.55 -11.19 7.70
N ARG A 47 -13.57 -10.28 7.63
CA ARG A 47 -13.80 -8.84 7.47
C ARG A 47 -14.20 -8.51 6.03
N LEU A 48 -13.55 -9.14 5.05
CA LEU A 48 -13.93 -9.02 3.64
C LEU A 48 -15.35 -9.55 3.42
N ALA A 49 -15.69 -10.69 4.01
CA ALA A 49 -17.05 -11.23 3.96
C ALA A 49 -18.09 -10.26 4.53
N ALA A 50 -17.81 -9.62 5.67
CA ALA A 50 -18.68 -8.59 6.24
C ALA A 50 -18.84 -7.39 5.30
N LEU A 51 -17.74 -6.85 4.76
CA LEU A 51 -17.77 -5.71 3.82
C LEU A 51 -18.52 -6.01 2.51
N ARG A 52 -18.57 -7.27 2.08
CA ARG A 52 -19.40 -7.68 0.93
C ARG A 52 -20.89 -7.61 1.26
N GLN A 53 -21.28 -7.90 2.49
CA GLN A 53 -22.68 -7.90 2.95
C GLN A 53 -23.16 -6.49 3.31
N GLU A 54 -22.30 -5.68 3.94
CA GLU A 54 -22.71 -4.45 4.64
C GLU A 54 -22.89 -3.20 3.75
N GLY A 55 -22.70 -3.27 2.43
CA GLY A 55 -22.78 -2.08 1.58
C GLY A 55 -21.76 -1.00 1.98
N LYS A 56 -21.98 0.28 1.61
CA LYS A 56 -21.08 1.37 2.03
C LYS A 56 -21.41 1.79 3.48
N THR A 57 -20.43 1.79 4.37
CA THR A 57 -20.57 2.25 5.76
C THR A 57 -21.00 3.71 5.83
N ALA A 58 -21.98 4.02 6.69
CA ALA A 58 -22.43 5.39 6.93
C ALA A 58 -21.32 6.23 7.58
N LYS A 59 -21.18 7.48 7.14
CA LYS A 59 -20.21 8.42 7.73
C LYS A 59 -20.54 8.68 9.20
N PRO A 60 -19.57 8.63 10.12
CA PRO A 60 -19.78 9.22 11.43
C PRO A 60 -20.06 10.72 11.26
N PRO A 61 -20.94 11.32 12.07
CA PRO A 61 -21.24 12.74 11.97
C PRO A 61 -19.96 13.55 12.15
N THR A 62 -19.75 14.55 11.28
CA THR A 62 -18.62 15.47 11.36
C THR A 62 -18.65 16.20 12.71
N GLN A 63 -17.81 15.80 13.66
CA GLN A 63 -17.65 16.54 14.91
C GLN A 63 -16.75 17.75 14.66
N VAL A 64 -17.35 18.93 14.61
CA VAL A 64 -16.63 20.20 14.62
C VAL A 64 -16.39 20.57 16.09
N SER A 65 -15.26 20.18 16.65
CA SER A 65 -14.85 20.66 17.98
C SER A 65 -14.07 21.96 17.82
N PRO A 66 -14.45 23.05 18.52
CA PRO A 66 -13.64 24.28 18.54
C PRO A 66 -12.25 23.98 19.10
N SER A 67 -11.20 24.53 18.49
CA SER A 67 -9.85 24.43 19.05
C SER A 67 -9.77 25.29 20.31
N PRO A 68 -9.42 24.73 21.48
CA PRO A 68 -9.26 25.51 22.70
C PRO A 68 -8.05 26.47 22.66
N TRP A 69 -7.17 26.33 21.66
CA TRP A 69 -5.95 27.13 21.53
C TRP A 69 -6.06 28.28 20.53
N ILE A 70 -7.09 28.28 19.67
CA ILE A 70 -7.33 29.34 18.68
C ILE A 70 -8.84 29.60 18.58
N PRO A 71 -9.37 30.55 19.37
CA PRO A 71 -10.80 30.83 19.45
C PRO A 71 -11.42 31.30 18.13
N ASP A 72 -10.65 32.01 17.31
CA ASP A 72 -11.10 32.64 16.06
C ASP A 72 -10.69 31.88 14.80
N LEU A 73 -10.39 30.57 14.92
CA LEU A 73 -10.10 29.76 13.73
C LEU A 73 -11.36 29.78 12.85
N PRO A 74 -11.29 30.25 11.57
CA PRO A 74 -12.43 30.20 10.68
C PRO A 74 -12.97 28.79 10.70
N GLN A 75 -14.25 28.61 11.07
CA GLN A 75 -14.90 27.29 11.04
C GLN A 75 -14.50 26.66 9.72
N ALA A 76 -13.82 25.50 9.79
CA ALA A 76 -13.27 24.86 8.63
C ALA A 76 -14.34 24.90 7.55
N ARG A 77 -14.04 25.58 6.42
CA ARG A 77 -14.92 25.60 5.25
C ARG A 77 -15.46 24.18 5.14
N ALA A 78 -16.76 24.04 4.95
CA ALA A 78 -17.42 22.78 4.67
C ALA A 78 -16.87 22.23 3.34
N SER A 79 -15.60 21.86 3.34
CA SER A 79 -14.97 21.01 2.35
C SER A 79 -15.72 19.71 2.54
N PRO A 80 -16.34 19.17 1.48
CA PRO A 80 -16.95 17.87 1.59
C PRO A 80 -15.86 16.92 2.10
N SER A 81 -16.07 16.36 3.30
CA SER A 81 -15.19 15.35 3.87
C SER A 81 -15.40 14.08 3.05
N HIS A 82 -14.68 13.99 1.93
CA HIS A 82 -14.57 12.74 1.18
C HIS A 82 -13.64 11.83 1.96
N TRP A 83 -14.15 10.67 2.36
CA TRP A 83 -13.32 9.59 2.83
C TRP A 83 -12.90 8.76 1.62
N MET A 84 -11.69 8.21 1.61
CA MET A 84 -11.27 7.33 0.50
C MET A 84 -12.26 6.18 0.29
N ALA A 85 -12.86 5.66 1.37
CA ALA A 85 -13.91 4.64 1.33
C ALA A 85 -15.12 5.03 0.45
N ASP A 86 -15.43 6.32 0.32
CA ASP A 86 -16.52 6.81 -0.54
C ASP A 86 -16.20 6.63 -2.03
N LEU A 87 -14.91 6.69 -2.38
CA LEU A 87 -14.39 6.67 -3.74
C LEU A 87 -14.10 5.24 -4.24
N VAL A 88 -14.13 4.25 -3.35
CA VAL A 88 -13.92 2.85 -3.70
C VAL A 88 -15.11 2.35 -4.55
N PRO A 89 -14.87 1.76 -5.73
CA PRO A 89 -15.93 1.15 -6.54
C PRO A 89 -16.67 0.04 -5.78
N PRO A 90 -17.98 -0.17 -6.02
CA PRO A 90 -18.76 -1.15 -5.27
C PRO A 90 -18.21 -2.59 -5.28
N GLN A 91 -17.54 -2.99 -6.38
CA GLN A 91 -16.94 -4.30 -6.57
C GLN A 91 -15.62 -4.48 -5.82
N VAL A 92 -15.04 -3.39 -5.30
CA VAL A 92 -13.76 -3.38 -4.61
C VAL A 92 -13.98 -3.22 -3.11
N LYS A 93 -13.26 -4.00 -2.29
CA LYS A 93 -13.27 -3.90 -0.83
C LYS A 93 -11.87 -3.63 -0.31
N TRP A 94 -11.76 -2.78 0.69
CA TRP A 94 -10.51 -2.44 1.35
C TRP A 94 -10.66 -2.76 2.83
N VAL A 95 -9.76 -3.60 3.36
CA VAL A 95 -9.60 -3.80 4.80
C VAL A 95 -8.30 -3.13 5.19
N HIS A 96 -8.40 -1.97 5.86
CA HIS A 96 -7.26 -1.21 6.36
C HIS A 96 -6.84 -1.64 7.77
N ASN A 97 -5.70 -1.14 8.22
CA ASN A 97 -5.21 -1.24 9.60
C ASN A 97 -5.13 -2.68 10.12
N LEU A 98 -4.52 -3.57 9.34
CA LEU A 98 -4.23 -4.95 9.72
C LEU A 98 -3.41 -5.01 11.01
N VAL A 99 -2.63 -3.97 11.33
CA VAL A 99 -1.93 -3.83 12.62
C VAL A 99 -2.88 -3.97 13.83
N ASP A 100 -4.14 -3.57 13.68
CA ASP A 100 -5.12 -3.61 14.76
C ASP A 100 -5.54 -5.04 15.14
N PHE A 101 -5.41 -6.00 14.23
CA PHE A 101 -6.03 -7.32 14.40
C PHE A 101 -5.23 -8.52 13.90
N SER A 102 -4.29 -8.36 12.97
CA SER A 102 -3.51 -9.46 12.41
C SER A 102 -2.17 -9.60 13.12
N LYS A 103 -2.01 -10.71 13.87
CA LYS A 103 -0.76 -11.01 14.56
C LYS A 103 0.36 -11.37 13.57
N VAL A 104 0.05 -12.12 12.51
CA VAL A 104 1.03 -12.46 11.48
C VAL A 104 1.55 -11.19 10.80
N PHE A 105 0.68 -10.19 10.58
CA PHE A 105 1.11 -8.91 10.04
C PHE A 105 2.09 -8.19 10.98
N CYS A 106 1.70 -8.00 12.25
CA CYS A 106 2.50 -7.27 13.24
C CYS A 106 3.82 -7.93 13.61
N HIS A 107 3.84 -9.26 13.74
CA HIS A 107 4.97 -9.99 14.31
C HIS A 107 5.85 -10.64 13.26
N GLU A 108 5.31 -10.99 12.08
CA GLU A 108 6.07 -11.66 11.02
C GLU A 108 6.32 -10.70 9.84
N ILE A 109 5.26 -10.17 9.21
CA ILE A 109 5.39 -9.38 7.97
C ILE A 109 6.11 -8.04 8.21
N LEU A 110 5.77 -7.31 9.28
CA LEU A 110 6.44 -6.05 9.65
C LEU A 110 7.89 -6.24 10.15
N ASN A 111 8.37 -7.47 10.26
CA ASN A 111 9.76 -7.80 10.61
C ASN A 111 10.50 -8.50 9.47
N HIS A 112 9.94 -8.52 8.26
CA HIS A 112 10.53 -9.25 7.14
C HIS A 112 11.92 -8.70 6.77
N GLU A 113 12.96 -9.53 6.81
CA GLU A 113 14.35 -9.09 6.65
C GLU A 113 14.62 -8.44 5.28
N LEU A 114 14.30 -9.14 4.18
CA LEU A 114 14.45 -8.59 2.82
C LEU A 114 13.68 -7.28 2.62
N LEU A 115 12.51 -7.13 3.27
CA LEU A 115 11.78 -5.87 3.24
C LEU A 115 12.69 -4.76 3.76
N HIS A 116 13.18 -4.92 4.98
CA HIS A 116 13.96 -3.88 5.64
C HIS A 116 15.31 -3.61 4.96
N ASP A 117 15.97 -4.64 4.45
CA ASP A 117 17.24 -4.46 3.74
C ASP A 117 17.06 -3.62 2.47
N VAL A 118 16.03 -3.92 1.68
CA VAL A 118 15.71 -3.12 0.49
C VAL A 118 15.31 -1.69 0.86
N ARG A 119 14.53 -1.49 1.93
CA ARG A 119 14.07 -0.14 2.33
C ARG A 119 15.19 0.71 2.93
N ARG A 120 16.16 0.12 3.63
CA ARG A 120 17.34 0.86 4.11
C ARG A 120 18.15 1.46 2.96
N MET A 121 18.31 0.71 1.86
CA MET A 121 18.96 1.25 0.65
C MET A 121 18.07 2.29 -0.05
N ALA A 122 16.79 1.97 -0.26
CA ALA A 122 15.88 2.85 -1.01
C ALA A 122 15.63 4.20 -0.31
N PHE A 123 15.70 4.26 1.02
CA PHE A 123 15.47 5.47 1.80
C PHE A 123 16.74 6.06 2.43
N GLU A 124 17.94 5.58 2.07
CA GLU A 124 19.21 6.02 2.65
C GLU A 124 19.34 7.56 2.66
N GLU A 125 18.97 8.22 1.55
CA GLU A 125 19.01 9.69 1.43
C GLU A 125 17.93 10.41 2.24
N SER A 126 16.80 9.76 2.50
CA SER A 126 15.65 10.33 3.22
C SER A 126 15.64 10.01 4.72
N GLY A 127 16.53 9.11 5.16
CA GLY A 127 16.65 8.65 6.54
C GLY A 127 15.73 7.48 6.88
N ASP A 128 15.13 7.51 8.08
CA ASP A 128 14.22 6.47 8.54
C ASP A 128 12.96 6.38 7.65
N TYR A 129 12.28 5.25 7.71
CA TYR A 129 11.04 4.96 7.00
C TYR A 129 10.03 4.28 7.92
N TRP A 130 8.75 4.37 7.55
CA TRP A 130 7.65 3.77 8.29
C TRP A 130 6.45 3.44 7.39
N LEU A 131 5.48 2.73 7.94
CA LEU A 131 4.28 2.31 7.24
C LEU A 131 3.35 3.50 7.02
N ALA A 132 3.05 3.81 5.76
CA ALA A 132 2.05 4.81 5.40
C ALA A 132 0.65 4.26 5.64
N TYR A 133 0.38 3.09 5.06
CA TYR A 133 -0.83 2.32 5.27
C TYR A 133 -0.61 0.87 4.86
N ASP A 134 -1.50 0.04 5.34
CA ASP A 134 -1.62 -1.35 4.99
C ASP A 134 -3.07 -1.69 4.70
N ALA A 135 -3.32 -2.37 3.59
CA ALA A 135 -4.66 -2.77 3.22
C ALA A 135 -4.67 -4.08 2.44
N VAL A 136 -5.64 -4.94 2.73
CA VAL A 136 -6.04 -5.97 1.76
C VAL A 136 -7.08 -5.36 0.84
N ILE A 137 -6.75 -5.31 -0.45
CA ILE A 137 -7.61 -4.83 -1.52
C ILE A 137 -8.16 -6.05 -2.24
N GLU A 138 -9.48 -6.20 -2.21
CA GLU A 138 -10.18 -7.24 -2.92
C GLU A 138 -10.91 -6.68 -4.13
N SER A 139 -10.61 -7.20 -5.30
CA SER A 139 -11.34 -6.94 -6.55
C SER A 139 -12.28 -8.12 -6.84
N GLY A 140 -13.58 -7.94 -6.65
CA GLY A 140 -14.59 -8.96 -6.97
C GLY A 140 -14.85 -9.10 -8.49
N PRO A 141 -15.68 -10.08 -8.89
CA PRO A 141 -16.10 -10.27 -10.27
C PRO A 141 -16.64 -8.99 -10.92
N GLY A 142 -16.20 -8.69 -12.15
CA GLY A 142 -16.63 -7.53 -12.92
C GLY A 142 -15.98 -6.19 -12.54
N THR A 143 -15.01 -6.20 -11.62
CA THR A 143 -14.20 -5.00 -11.31
C THR A 143 -13.54 -4.48 -12.59
N GLN A 144 -13.74 -3.20 -12.90
CA GLN A 144 -13.18 -2.55 -14.09
C GLN A 144 -11.69 -2.20 -13.92
N GLU A 145 -10.99 -1.99 -15.03
CA GLU A 145 -9.62 -1.51 -14.99
C GLU A 145 -9.53 -0.11 -14.38
N GLN A 146 -8.45 0.14 -13.64
CA GLN A 146 -8.14 1.47 -13.11
C GLN A 146 -7.59 2.37 -14.22
N VAL A 147 -7.62 3.68 -13.97
CA VAL A 147 -6.83 4.62 -14.76
C VAL A 147 -5.34 4.41 -14.52
N TRP A 148 -4.50 4.77 -15.49
CA TRP A 148 -3.05 4.83 -15.27
C TRP A 148 -2.73 5.86 -14.19
N HIS A 149 -1.95 5.44 -13.19
CA HIS A 149 -1.59 6.31 -12.07
C HIS A 149 -0.21 5.95 -11.51
N ARG A 150 0.33 6.88 -10.73
CA ARG A 150 1.45 6.68 -9.79
C ARG A 150 0.88 6.70 -8.38
N ASP A 151 1.42 5.88 -7.49
CA ASP A 151 0.97 5.86 -6.09
C ASP A 151 1.51 7.05 -5.29
N TRP A 152 2.59 7.69 -5.75
CA TRP A 152 3.10 8.89 -5.10
C TRP A 152 2.05 10.00 -5.14
N PRO A 153 1.53 10.44 -3.98
CA PRO A 153 0.56 11.51 -3.95
C PRO A 153 1.24 12.81 -4.37
N ASN A 154 0.48 13.67 -5.06
CA ASN A 154 0.95 15.01 -5.42
C ASN A 154 1.03 15.87 -4.16
N TYR A 155 2.07 15.70 -3.35
CA TYR A 155 2.43 16.67 -2.33
C TYR A 155 2.72 18.00 -3.01
N ALA A 156 2.35 19.11 -2.37
CA ALA A 156 2.71 20.44 -2.83
C ALA A 156 4.21 20.71 -2.58
N SER A 157 5.09 19.91 -3.19
CA SER A 157 6.51 20.19 -3.31
C SER A 157 6.79 20.91 -4.64
N PRO A 158 7.83 21.75 -4.73
CA PRO A 158 8.21 22.38 -5.99
C PRO A 158 8.49 21.28 -7.03
N LYS A 159 7.73 21.29 -8.14
CA LYS A 159 7.89 20.34 -9.25
C LYS A 159 9.37 20.31 -9.67
N ALA A 160 9.98 19.14 -9.68
CA ALA A 160 11.35 18.99 -10.17
C ALA A 160 11.38 19.21 -11.69
N GLY A 161 12.52 19.69 -12.21
CA GLY A 161 12.69 20.07 -13.60
C GLY A 161 12.56 18.91 -14.60
N ALA A 162 12.45 19.28 -15.88
CA ALA A 162 12.39 18.36 -17.01
C ALA A 162 13.55 17.35 -17.01
N GLY A 163 13.25 16.08 -17.30
CA GLY A 163 14.22 14.98 -17.34
C GLY A 163 14.26 14.08 -16.11
N THR A 164 13.41 14.34 -15.10
CA THR A 164 13.13 13.36 -14.04
C THR A 164 12.07 12.37 -14.51
N THR A 165 11.97 11.19 -13.89
CA THR A 165 10.85 10.22 -14.06
C THR A 165 9.46 10.82 -13.74
N GLU A 166 9.37 12.11 -13.44
CA GLU A 166 8.12 12.90 -13.40
C GLU A 166 7.65 13.37 -14.78
N ALA A 167 8.36 13.04 -15.86
CA ALA A 167 7.87 13.17 -17.23
C ALA A 167 6.44 12.59 -17.36
N GLU A 168 5.68 13.14 -18.31
CA GLU A 168 4.24 13.04 -18.50
C GLU A 168 3.64 11.66 -18.14
N MET A 169 2.38 11.66 -17.70
CA MET A 169 1.64 10.43 -17.38
C MET A 169 1.31 9.72 -18.70
N ASP A 170 2.33 9.15 -19.32
CA ASP A 170 2.27 8.64 -20.68
C ASP A 170 1.56 7.31 -20.69
N LYS A 171 0.62 7.20 -21.63
CA LYS A 171 -0.04 5.95 -21.93
C LYS A 171 1.02 5.01 -22.54
N PRO A 172 0.90 3.70 -22.34
CA PRO A 172 1.81 2.75 -22.96
C PRO A 172 1.89 2.95 -24.47
N ASP A 173 3.10 2.86 -25.01
CA ASP A 173 3.38 2.93 -26.44
C ASP A 173 4.27 1.76 -26.88
N ALA A 174 4.81 1.83 -28.11
CA ALA A 174 5.64 0.75 -28.66
C ALA A 174 7.02 0.63 -27.98
N GLU A 175 7.55 1.73 -27.43
CA GLU A 175 8.84 1.75 -26.74
C GLU A 175 8.67 1.45 -25.24
N HIS A 176 7.50 1.75 -24.70
CA HIS A 176 7.13 1.59 -23.29
C HIS A 176 5.83 0.76 -23.16
N PRO A 177 5.83 -0.54 -23.55
CA PRO A 177 4.64 -1.36 -23.46
C PRO A 177 4.26 -1.64 -22.00
N ALA A 178 2.96 -1.68 -21.73
CA ALA A 178 2.46 -2.19 -20.46
C ALA A 178 2.64 -3.71 -20.39
N VAL A 179 3.19 -4.20 -19.28
CA VAL A 179 3.38 -5.63 -19.07
C VAL A 179 2.51 -6.12 -17.92
N LEU A 180 1.84 -7.25 -18.12
CA LEU A 180 1.03 -7.89 -17.10
C LEU A 180 1.94 -8.56 -16.06
N SER A 181 1.72 -8.25 -14.79
CA SER A 181 2.39 -8.93 -13.68
C SER A 181 1.51 -10.09 -13.20
N GLU A 182 1.86 -11.31 -13.64
CA GLU A 182 1.24 -12.54 -13.14
C GLU A 182 1.96 -12.96 -11.85
N LEU A 183 1.22 -13.06 -10.74
CA LEU A 183 1.74 -13.37 -9.42
C LEU A 183 1.01 -14.58 -8.83
N LYS A 184 1.75 -15.49 -8.20
CA LYS A 184 1.18 -16.54 -7.35
C LYS A 184 0.96 -16.00 -5.93
N SER A 185 0.20 -16.75 -5.14
CA SER A 185 0.05 -16.47 -3.72
C SER A 185 1.42 -16.49 -3.02
N GLY A 186 1.78 -15.38 -2.38
CA GLY A 186 3.06 -15.20 -1.70
C GLY A 186 4.08 -14.42 -2.52
N ASP A 187 3.92 -14.30 -3.84
CA ASP A 187 4.76 -13.44 -4.66
C ASP A 187 4.42 -11.96 -4.40
N SER A 188 5.40 -11.08 -4.57
CA SER A 188 5.22 -9.64 -4.39
C SER A 188 5.78 -8.87 -5.58
N ALA A 189 4.99 -7.96 -6.13
CA ALA A 189 5.50 -6.89 -6.98
C ALA A 189 5.86 -5.69 -6.08
N VAL A 190 7.12 -5.29 -6.07
CA VAL A 190 7.59 -4.09 -5.36
C VAL A 190 7.69 -2.96 -6.38
N LEU A 191 6.88 -1.92 -6.20
CA LEU A 191 6.84 -0.76 -7.08
C LEU A 191 7.45 0.45 -6.38
N SER A 192 8.21 1.25 -7.12
CA SER A 192 8.54 2.61 -6.70
C SER A 192 7.30 3.49 -6.81
N GLY A 193 7.19 4.52 -5.96
CA GLY A 193 6.06 5.46 -6.02
C GLY A 193 5.94 6.20 -7.36
N LYS A 194 6.98 6.15 -8.21
CA LYS A 194 7.04 6.80 -9.53
C LYS A 194 6.59 5.88 -10.67
N MET A 195 6.44 4.58 -10.41
CA MET A 195 6.03 3.59 -11.40
C MET A 195 4.58 3.80 -11.82
N VAL A 196 4.36 4.00 -13.13
CA VAL A 196 3.01 4.09 -13.70
C VAL A 196 2.43 2.68 -13.79
N HIS A 197 1.27 2.48 -13.19
CA HIS A 197 0.60 1.19 -13.20
C HIS A 197 -0.93 1.36 -13.15
N ARG A 198 -1.63 0.24 -13.29
CA ARG A 198 -3.08 0.15 -13.07
C ARG A 198 -3.48 -1.27 -12.70
N GLY A 199 -4.52 -1.40 -11.88
CA GLY A 199 -5.23 -2.67 -11.74
C GLY A 199 -6.00 -3.02 -13.01
N SER A 200 -5.84 -4.26 -13.49
CA SER A 200 -6.61 -4.80 -14.61
C SER A 200 -8.03 -5.20 -14.21
N VAL A 201 -8.89 -5.37 -15.22
CA VAL A 201 -10.23 -5.92 -15.08
C VAL A 201 -10.21 -7.30 -14.39
N ASN A 202 -11.14 -7.53 -13.45
CA ASN A 202 -11.46 -8.89 -13.01
C ASN A 202 -12.59 -9.43 -13.88
N ALA A 203 -12.24 -10.09 -14.97
CA ALA A 203 -13.19 -10.68 -15.92
C ALA A 203 -13.73 -12.06 -15.49
N THR A 204 -13.36 -12.55 -14.30
CA THR A 204 -13.85 -13.85 -13.82
C THR A 204 -15.30 -13.75 -13.34
N GLN A 205 -16.01 -14.88 -13.35
CA GLN A 205 -17.41 -14.93 -12.92
C GLN A 205 -17.58 -15.05 -11.40
N TYR A 206 -16.62 -15.71 -10.72
CA TYR A 206 -16.80 -16.13 -9.32
C TYR A 206 -15.59 -15.85 -8.43
N SER A 207 -14.43 -15.50 -8.99
CA SER A 207 -13.20 -15.37 -8.20
C SER A 207 -12.97 -13.95 -7.75
N HIS A 208 -12.54 -13.81 -6.50
CA HIS A 208 -12.09 -12.55 -5.93
C HIS A 208 -10.57 -12.51 -6.01
N ARG A 209 -10.01 -11.42 -6.55
CA ARG A 209 -8.57 -11.18 -6.56
C ARG A 209 -8.22 -10.32 -5.35
N GLN A 210 -7.48 -10.88 -4.40
CA GLN A 210 -7.01 -10.18 -3.21
C GLN A 210 -5.53 -9.83 -3.35
N ALA A 211 -5.15 -8.63 -2.92
CA ALA A 211 -3.76 -8.19 -2.85
C ALA A 211 -3.51 -7.47 -1.52
N LEU A 212 -2.39 -7.75 -0.87
CA LEU A 212 -1.89 -6.96 0.26
C LEU A 212 -1.11 -5.76 -0.29
N ALA A 213 -1.63 -4.55 -0.09
CA ALA A 213 -0.89 -3.32 -0.29
C ALA A 213 -0.15 -2.97 1.01
N LEU A 214 1.18 -2.88 0.93
CA LEU A 214 2.07 -2.50 2.03
C LEU A 214 2.90 -1.30 1.60
N VAL A 215 2.45 -0.10 1.96
CA VAL A 215 3.07 1.15 1.49
C VAL A 215 4.01 1.72 2.54
N ILE A 216 5.29 1.82 2.19
CA ILE A 216 6.33 2.38 3.07
C ILE A 216 6.73 3.77 2.53
N ILE A 217 6.82 4.74 3.43
CA ILE A 217 7.21 6.13 3.12
C ILE A 217 8.37 6.59 4.02
N PRO A 218 9.09 7.66 3.65
CA PRO A 218 10.03 8.32 4.54
C PRO A 218 9.38 8.74 5.85
N GLY A 219 10.12 8.64 6.97
CA GLY A 219 9.65 8.97 8.32
C GLY A 219 9.28 10.44 8.52
N ILE A 220 9.68 11.31 7.58
CA ILE A 220 9.29 12.72 7.56
C ILE A 220 7.87 12.96 7.01
N LEU A 221 7.27 11.96 6.35
CA LEU A 221 5.93 12.06 5.76
C LEU A 221 4.88 11.42 6.66
N THR A 222 3.75 12.10 6.84
CA THR A 222 2.65 11.61 7.69
C THR A 222 1.98 10.37 7.10
N PRO A 223 1.84 9.27 7.87
CA PRO A 223 1.09 8.08 7.46
C PRO A 223 -0.39 8.38 7.21
N LEU A 224 -0.98 7.61 6.29
CA LEU A 224 -2.40 7.65 5.99
C LEU A 224 -3.21 6.91 7.05
N ASP A 225 -2.70 5.77 7.53
CA ASP A 225 -3.33 4.98 8.58
C ASP A 225 -2.84 5.39 9.97
N ALA A 226 -3.75 5.94 10.78
CA ALA A 226 -3.41 6.41 12.12
C ALA A 226 -3.33 5.25 13.14
N THR A 227 -2.14 5.03 13.69
CA THR A 227 -1.86 3.97 14.67
C THR A 227 -1.94 4.44 16.13
N ARG A 228 -2.31 5.71 16.37
CA ARG A 228 -2.41 6.31 17.73
C ARG A 228 -3.37 5.57 18.67
N ARG A 229 -4.37 4.87 18.11
CA ARG A 229 -5.37 4.11 18.85
C ARG A 229 -4.89 2.73 19.36
N LEU A 230 -3.76 2.22 18.86
CA LEU A 230 -3.26 0.90 19.25
C LEU A 230 -3.03 0.84 20.78
N PRO A 231 -3.54 -0.19 21.49
CA PRO A 231 -3.31 -0.34 22.92
C PRO A 231 -1.81 -0.49 23.23
N GLN A 232 -1.33 0.19 24.28
CA GLN A 232 0.09 0.14 24.67
C GLN A 232 0.60 -1.29 24.90
N ARG A 233 -0.25 -2.18 25.43
CA ARG A 233 0.09 -3.60 25.60
C ARG A 233 0.43 -4.31 24.28
N MET A 234 -0.23 -3.91 23.19
CA MET A 234 -0.03 -4.51 21.87
C MET A 234 1.26 -3.97 21.25
N VAL A 235 1.47 -2.65 21.33
CA VAL A 235 2.71 -2.00 20.88
C VAL A 235 3.92 -2.58 21.60
N LYS A 236 3.85 -2.72 22.94
CA LYS A 236 4.94 -3.32 23.75
C LYS A 236 5.25 -4.78 23.44
N ALA A 237 4.32 -5.51 22.81
CA ALA A 237 4.55 -6.89 22.38
C ALA A 237 5.23 -6.97 21.01
N MET A 238 5.27 -5.88 20.24
CA MET A 238 5.97 -5.79 18.95
C MET A 238 7.47 -5.60 19.18
N THR A 239 8.27 -5.98 18.19
CA THR A 239 9.71 -5.68 18.18
C THR A 239 9.93 -4.16 18.09
N PRO A 240 11.11 -3.63 18.50
CA PRO A 240 11.41 -2.21 18.34
C PRO A 240 11.33 -1.72 16.88
N LEU A 241 11.65 -2.59 15.92
CA LEU A 241 11.53 -2.28 14.50
C LEU A 241 10.06 -2.13 14.08
N ALA A 242 9.22 -3.09 14.44
CA ALA A 242 7.79 -3.04 14.12
C ALA A 242 7.08 -1.89 14.85
N GLN A 243 7.50 -1.52 16.08
CA GLN A 243 7.02 -0.31 16.77
C GLN A 243 7.32 0.96 15.97
N ARG A 244 8.54 1.10 15.44
CA ARG A 244 8.92 2.23 14.57
C ARG A 244 8.10 2.27 13.29
N MET A 245 7.87 1.11 12.66
CA MET A 245 7.04 1.00 11.46
C MET A 245 5.62 1.54 11.68
N VAL A 246 5.10 1.46 12.90
CA VAL A 246 3.78 1.98 13.26
C VAL A 246 3.85 3.31 14.02
N GLY A 247 4.98 4.03 13.98
CA GLY A 247 5.15 5.36 14.56
C GLY A 247 5.09 5.41 16.08
N ARG A 248 5.63 4.41 16.78
CA ARG A 248 5.62 4.26 18.24
C ARG A 248 6.99 4.20 18.89
#